data_AF-A0A9D6KYK4-F1
#
_entry.id   AF-A0A9D6KYK4-F1
#
_cell.length_a   1.000
_cell.length_b   1.000
_cell.length_c   1.000
_cell.angle_alpha   90.00
_cell.angle_beta   90.00
_cell.angle_gamma   90.00
#
_symmetry.space_group_name_H-M   'P 1'
#
loop_
_entity.id
_entity.type
_entity.pdbx_description
1 polymer ?
#
loop_
_entity_poly.entity_id
_entity_poly.type
_entity_poly.pdbx_seq_one_letter_code
_entity_poly.pdbx_strand_id
1 'polypeptide(L)'
;MPPPRLFQAYVMVDWSASSKPVTGADSIWIGVLKRNVRFQMAFEAHNPATRAAAEKLLEDILGDLRRKSERVLVGFDFPLGFPRGTAAALKLDGGPWRSLMEFLVREVKDKPDNTNNRFQVGAKMNRLMMGEAFPFWGAPARDEQTMLSAKRVREHGPNDLPEFRLAEEAIKGPSSIWKLYYQGSVGGQALTGIPVAKRLHDVRKVMFWPFETGWRPLSISDVNDVDAVFAEIYPSLSAGKLAAGAVKDEVQVRAVCERFNALDEKGQLSALFGPAKDDARREIVESEEGWILGVSP
;
A
#
# COMPACT_ATOMS: atom_id res chain seq x y z
N MET A 1 32.00 0.59 -14.04
CA MET A 1 31.25 1.28 -12.96
C MET A 1 29.95 0.51 -12.74
N PRO A 2 29.50 0.28 -11.50
CA PRO A 2 28.18 -0.32 -11.27
C PRO A 2 27.09 0.55 -11.91
N PRO A 3 25.99 -0.06 -12.41
CA PRO A 3 24.87 0.71 -12.95
C PRO A 3 24.34 1.68 -11.90
N PRO A 4 23.91 2.88 -12.29
CA PRO A 4 23.46 3.87 -11.33
C PRO A 4 22.12 3.44 -10.73
N ARG A 5 22.04 3.47 -9.39
CA ARG A 5 20.85 3.01 -8.63
C ARG A 5 19.71 4.01 -8.71
N LEU A 6 18.48 3.51 -8.75
CA LEU A 6 17.28 4.34 -8.64
C LEU A 6 17.19 4.94 -7.23
N PHE A 7 17.39 4.12 -6.19
CA PHE A 7 17.19 4.50 -4.80
C PHE A 7 18.45 4.27 -3.95
N GLN A 8 18.55 5.02 -2.85
CA GLN A 8 19.64 4.90 -1.86
C GLN A 8 19.15 4.28 -0.54
N ALA A 9 17.86 4.30 -0.29
CA ALA A 9 17.23 3.69 0.86
C ALA A 9 15.91 2.99 0.49
N TYR A 10 15.54 1.99 1.27
CA TYR A 10 14.35 1.17 1.08
C TYR A 10 13.59 1.13 2.40
N VAL A 11 12.32 1.53 2.38
CA VAL A 11 11.44 1.52 3.55
C VAL A 11 10.24 0.65 3.22
N MET A 12 10.03 -0.43 3.96
CA MET A 12 8.93 -1.37 3.71
C MET A 12 8.02 -1.41 4.93
N VAL A 13 6.73 -1.20 4.69
CA VAL A 13 5.71 -0.98 5.72
C VAL A 13 4.69 -2.10 5.63
N ASP A 14 4.73 -3.01 6.58
CA ASP A 14 3.59 -3.89 6.87
C ASP A 14 2.59 -3.11 7.73
N TRP A 15 1.34 -3.06 7.29
CA TRP A 15 0.33 -2.16 7.84
C TRP A 15 -0.78 -2.91 8.55
N SER A 16 -1.21 -2.42 9.71
CA SER A 16 -2.30 -3.04 10.45
C SER A 16 -3.53 -2.13 10.55
N ALA A 17 -4.67 -2.71 10.24
CA ALA A 17 -5.98 -2.12 10.47
C ALA A 17 -6.48 -2.32 11.92
N SER A 18 -5.65 -2.75 12.87
CA SER A 18 -6.09 -2.91 14.27
C SER A 18 -6.77 -1.64 14.79
N SER A 19 -7.90 -1.78 15.48
CA SER A 19 -8.62 -0.65 16.09
C SER A 19 -8.14 -0.30 17.50
N LYS A 20 -7.00 -0.85 17.92
CA LYS A 20 -6.33 -0.59 19.19
C LYS A 20 -4.81 -0.55 19.00
N PRO A 21 -4.04 0.03 19.91
CA PRO A 21 -2.59 -0.02 19.84
C PRO A 21 -2.09 -1.47 20.01
N VAL A 22 -1.21 -1.93 19.13
CA VAL A 22 -0.66 -3.31 19.16
C VAL A 22 0.79 -3.29 18.68
N THR A 23 1.62 -4.12 19.30
CA THR A 23 3.00 -4.45 18.89
C THR A 23 3.15 -5.97 18.78
N GLY A 24 4.17 -6.45 18.08
CA GLY A 24 4.44 -7.86 17.83
C GLY A 24 3.80 -8.36 16.54
N ALA A 25 3.33 -9.60 16.54
CA ALA A 25 2.66 -10.18 15.37
C ALA A 25 1.35 -9.45 15.03
N ASP A 26 0.99 -9.44 13.76
CA ASP A 26 -0.25 -8.86 13.22
C ASP A 26 -0.39 -7.34 13.52
N SER A 27 0.75 -6.63 13.54
CA SER A 27 0.84 -5.19 13.85
C SER A 27 1.68 -4.43 12.82
N ILE A 28 1.84 -3.12 12.99
CA ILE A 28 2.57 -2.29 12.01
C ILE A 28 4.07 -2.55 12.14
N TRP A 29 4.73 -2.95 11.07
CA TRP A 29 6.19 -3.06 11.01
C TRP A 29 6.75 -2.14 9.93
N ILE A 30 7.79 -1.39 10.27
CA ILE A 30 8.52 -0.54 9.34
C ILE A 30 9.97 -1.01 9.31
N GLY A 31 10.35 -1.65 8.21
CA GLY A 31 11.73 -1.99 7.91
C GLY A 31 12.40 -0.85 7.15
N VAL A 32 13.62 -0.47 7.56
CA VAL A 32 14.41 0.58 6.93
C VAL A 32 15.79 0.02 6.59
N LEU A 33 16.13 -0.01 5.31
CA LEU A 33 17.45 -0.40 4.83
C LEU A 33 18.12 0.81 4.17
N LYS A 34 19.12 1.37 4.84
CA LYS A 34 19.85 2.58 4.43
C LYS A 34 21.34 2.45 4.74
N ARG A 35 22.17 3.37 4.24
CA ARG A 35 23.59 3.39 4.57
C ARG A 35 23.83 3.93 5.98
N ASN A 36 24.63 3.22 6.77
CA ASN A 36 25.11 3.67 8.07
C ASN A 36 26.28 4.66 7.92
N VAL A 37 26.85 5.11 9.04
CA VAL A 37 28.00 6.05 9.08
C VAL A 37 29.28 5.50 8.43
N ARG A 38 29.37 4.19 8.22
CA ARG A 38 30.46 3.51 7.49
C ARG A 38 30.12 3.27 6.02
N PHE A 39 29.04 3.87 5.52
CA PHE A 39 28.53 3.71 4.15
C PHE A 39 28.12 2.28 3.78
N GLN A 40 27.84 1.43 4.78
CA GLN A 40 27.36 0.06 4.60
C GLN A 40 25.84 0.02 4.74
N MET A 41 25.15 -0.77 3.92
CA MET A 41 23.72 -1.00 4.09
C MET A 41 23.48 -1.67 5.45
N ALA A 42 22.62 -1.06 6.26
CA ALA A 42 22.21 -1.56 7.56
C ALA A 42 20.70 -1.54 7.66
N PHE A 43 20.13 -2.62 8.21
CA PHE A 43 18.70 -2.77 8.40
C PHE A 43 18.31 -2.38 9.82
N GLU A 44 17.26 -1.58 9.93
CA GLU A 44 16.58 -1.20 11.17
C GLU A 44 15.11 -1.62 11.07
N ALA A 45 14.56 -2.20 12.14
CA ALA A 45 13.13 -2.49 12.23
C ALA A 45 12.49 -1.66 13.33
N HIS A 46 11.29 -1.18 13.05
CA HIS A 46 10.47 -0.44 13.99
C HIS A 46 9.07 -1.04 14.04
N ASN A 47 8.49 -1.10 15.23
CA ASN A 47 7.16 -1.65 15.45
C ASN A 47 6.30 -0.63 16.23
N PRO A 48 5.87 0.47 15.57
CA PRO A 48 5.05 1.49 16.21
C PRO A 48 3.68 0.91 16.60
N ALA A 49 3.23 1.20 17.81
CA ALA A 49 1.97 0.66 18.31
C ALA A 49 0.72 1.23 17.59
N THR A 50 0.84 2.40 16.95
CA THR A 50 -0.29 3.12 16.34
C THR A 50 0.04 3.66 14.95
N ARG A 51 -1.00 3.87 14.13
CA ARG A 51 -0.85 4.46 12.78
C ARG A 51 -0.34 5.90 12.84
N ALA A 52 -0.75 6.68 13.84
CA ALA A 52 -0.22 8.03 14.06
C ALA A 52 1.29 8.01 14.41
N ALA A 53 1.74 7.05 15.23
CA ALA A 53 3.17 6.89 15.52
C ALA A 53 3.95 6.40 14.28
N ALA A 54 3.34 5.53 13.46
CA ALA A 54 3.92 5.08 12.20
C ALA A 54 4.07 6.22 11.19
N GLU A 55 3.05 7.05 11.01
CA GLU A 55 3.07 8.24 10.15
C GLU A 55 4.18 9.21 10.56
N LYS A 56 4.25 9.57 11.85
CA LYS A 56 5.31 10.43 12.38
C LYS A 56 6.70 9.83 12.15
N LEU A 57 6.86 8.52 12.38
CA LEU A 57 8.13 7.84 12.16
C LEU A 57 8.55 7.86 10.68
N LEU A 58 7.61 7.65 9.76
CA LEU A 58 7.86 7.78 8.32
C LEU A 58 8.25 9.21 7.95
N GLU A 59 7.60 10.23 8.52
CA GLU A 59 7.99 11.62 8.32
C GLU A 59 9.44 11.88 8.80
N ASP A 60 9.80 11.41 9.98
CA ASP A 60 11.14 11.57 10.54
C ASP A 60 12.18 10.87 9.64
N ILE A 61 11.95 9.61 9.26
CA ILE A 61 12.83 8.83 8.38
C ILE A 61 13.02 9.52 7.02
N LEU A 62 11.93 9.91 6.35
CA LEU A 62 12.00 10.56 5.04
C LEU A 62 12.65 11.94 5.14
N GLY A 63 12.43 12.66 6.25
CA GLY A 63 13.09 13.93 6.52
C GLY A 63 14.60 13.79 6.65
N ASP A 64 15.07 12.75 7.32
CA ASP A 64 16.49 12.46 7.51
C ASP A 64 17.18 12.08 6.20
N LEU A 65 16.54 11.22 5.40
CA LEU A 65 17.06 10.75 4.11
C LEU A 65 17.11 11.89 3.09
N ARG A 66 16.08 12.74 3.06
CA ARG A 66 16.08 13.96 2.24
C ARG A 66 17.25 14.89 2.56
N ARG A 67 17.60 15.09 3.84
CA ARG A 67 18.75 15.93 4.22
C ARG A 67 20.08 15.38 3.71
N LYS A 68 20.14 14.08 3.42
CA LYS A 68 21.29 13.39 2.81
C LYS A 68 21.21 13.30 1.29
N SER A 69 20.17 13.87 0.67
CA SER A 69 19.88 13.73 -0.77
C SER A 69 19.73 12.26 -1.21
N GLU A 70 19.20 11.41 -0.33
CA GLU A 70 18.98 9.99 -0.60
C GLU A 70 17.53 9.77 -1.04
N ARG A 71 17.34 9.24 -2.26
CA ARG A 71 16.02 8.85 -2.77
C ARG A 71 15.57 7.55 -2.15
N VAL A 72 14.28 7.47 -1.83
CA VAL A 72 13.71 6.35 -1.08
C VAL A 72 12.66 5.63 -1.90
N LEU A 73 12.72 4.29 -1.93
CA LEU A 73 11.57 3.48 -2.30
C LEU A 73 10.80 3.12 -1.03
N VAL A 74 9.53 3.55 -0.94
CA VAL A 74 8.64 3.18 0.16
C VAL A 74 7.59 2.19 -0.35
N GLY A 75 7.59 0.99 0.21
CA GLY A 75 6.60 -0.05 -0.09
C GLY A 75 5.55 -0.14 1.02
N PHE A 76 4.26 -0.14 0.67
CA PHE A 76 3.15 -0.36 1.61
C PHE A 76 2.45 -1.70 1.35
N ASP A 77 2.21 -2.48 2.40
CA ASP A 77 1.42 -3.72 2.36
C ASP A 77 -0.09 -3.43 2.42
N PHE A 78 -0.56 -2.60 1.49
CA PHE A 78 -1.97 -2.41 1.19
C PHE A 78 -2.13 -1.86 -0.23
N PRO A 79 -3.27 -2.14 -0.88
CA PRO A 79 -3.64 -1.54 -2.15
C PRO A 79 -3.60 -0.02 -2.14
N LEU A 80 -2.92 0.57 -3.11
CA LEU A 80 -2.95 2.03 -3.32
C LEU A 80 -4.16 2.48 -4.17
N GLY A 81 -4.82 1.56 -4.86
CA GLY A 81 -6.01 1.81 -5.67
C GLY A 81 -7.13 0.81 -5.41
N PHE A 82 -8.29 1.06 -6.01
CA PHE A 82 -9.47 0.19 -5.93
C PHE A 82 -9.80 -0.40 -7.30
N PRO A 83 -10.59 -1.48 -7.38
CA PRO A 83 -11.04 -2.06 -8.64
C PRO A 83 -11.64 -1.01 -9.56
N ARG A 84 -11.34 -1.15 -10.86
CA ARG A 84 -11.84 -0.25 -11.91
C ARG A 84 -13.34 -0.02 -11.80
N GLY A 85 -13.75 1.23 -12.03
CA GLY A 85 -15.13 1.69 -11.89
C GLY A 85 -15.51 2.15 -10.49
N THR A 86 -14.67 1.96 -9.46
CA THR A 86 -15.01 2.36 -8.07
C THR A 86 -15.24 3.87 -7.93
N ALA A 87 -14.34 4.69 -8.49
CA ALA A 87 -14.50 6.15 -8.42
C ALA A 87 -15.76 6.62 -9.18
N ALA A 88 -16.04 6.01 -10.33
CA ALA A 88 -17.24 6.29 -11.12
C ALA A 88 -18.53 5.88 -10.37
N ALA A 89 -18.54 4.71 -9.72
CA ALA A 89 -19.67 4.25 -8.91
C ALA A 89 -19.94 5.17 -7.71
N LEU A 90 -18.89 5.76 -7.13
CA LEU A 90 -18.99 6.77 -6.07
C LEU A 90 -19.33 8.18 -6.59
N LYS A 91 -19.38 8.36 -7.92
CA LYS A 91 -19.60 9.65 -8.59
C LYS A 91 -18.60 10.72 -8.14
N LEU A 92 -17.33 10.34 -8.08
CA LEU A 92 -16.25 11.26 -7.73
C LEU A 92 -15.80 12.04 -8.97
N ASP A 93 -15.51 13.33 -8.78
CA ASP A 93 -15.01 14.20 -9.84
C ASP A 93 -13.47 14.16 -9.89
N GLY A 94 -12.90 14.18 -11.11
CA GLY A 94 -11.45 14.23 -11.34
C GLY A 94 -10.82 12.88 -11.69
N GLY A 95 -9.50 12.78 -11.54
CA GLY A 95 -8.75 11.54 -11.80
C GLY A 95 -9.19 10.42 -10.83
N PRO A 96 -9.49 9.19 -11.30
CA PRO A 96 -10.13 8.17 -10.47
C PRO A 96 -9.34 7.83 -9.20
N TRP A 97 -8.05 7.50 -9.31
CA TRP A 97 -7.22 7.17 -8.14
C TRP A 97 -7.12 8.36 -7.17
N ARG A 98 -6.91 9.58 -7.68
CA ARG A 98 -6.66 10.78 -6.88
C ARG A 98 -7.90 11.19 -6.10
N SER A 99 -9.04 11.28 -6.80
CA SER A 99 -10.32 11.62 -6.19
C SER A 99 -10.76 10.61 -5.14
N LEU A 100 -10.42 9.33 -5.32
CA LEU A 100 -10.69 8.28 -4.34
C LEU A 100 -9.82 8.41 -3.09
N MET A 101 -8.51 8.70 -3.23
CA MET A 101 -7.65 8.99 -2.09
C MET A 101 -8.15 10.22 -1.31
N GLU A 102 -8.57 11.27 -2.00
CA GLU A 102 -9.15 12.49 -1.40
C GLU A 102 -10.47 12.20 -0.68
N PHE A 103 -11.33 11.39 -1.27
CA PHE A 103 -12.54 10.89 -0.62
C PHE A 103 -12.21 10.17 0.69
N LEU A 104 -11.23 9.25 0.68
CA LEU A 104 -10.83 8.51 1.88
C LEU A 104 -10.23 9.41 2.96
N VAL A 105 -9.37 10.37 2.61
CA VAL A 105 -8.83 11.35 3.56
C VAL A 105 -9.94 12.15 4.25
N ARG A 106 -10.99 12.52 3.50
CA ARG A 106 -12.13 13.26 4.05
C ARG A 106 -12.97 12.40 5.00
N GLU A 107 -13.32 11.19 4.57
CA GLU A 107 -14.31 10.33 5.22
C GLU A 107 -13.75 9.50 6.38
N VAL A 108 -12.51 9.03 6.25
CA VAL A 108 -11.87 8.19 7.27
C VAL A 108 -11.36 9.08 8.41
N LYS A 109 -11.84 8.78 9.60
CA LYS A 109 -11.36 9.34 10.87
C LYS A 109 -10.62 8.23 11.59
N ASP A 110 -9.34 8.47 11.81
CA ASP A 110 -8.44 7.58 12.54
C ASP A 110 -7.76 8.36 13.66
N LYS A 111 -7.97 7.93 14.89
CA LYS A 111 -7.50 8.65 16.08
C LYS A 111 -6.12 8.15 16.51
N PRO A 112 -5.39 8.93 17.34
CA PRO A 112 -4.06 8.53 17.82
C PRO A 112 -3.99 7.19 18.54
N ASP A 113 -5.11 6.68 19.08
CA ASP A 113 -5.26 5.39 19.76
C ASP A 113 -5.70 4.24 18.83
N ASN A 114 -5.64 4.44 17.50
CA ASN A 114 -6.14 3.55 16.45
C ASN A 114 -7.67 3.37 16.41
N THR A 115 -8.46 4.06 17.25
CA THR A 115 -9.91 4.04 17.07
C THR A 115 -10.27 4.73 15.75
N ASN A 116 -11.04 4.05 14.91
CA ASN A 116 -11.30 4.50 13.54
C ASN A 116 -12.73 4.15 13.10
N ASN A 117 -13.21 4.86 12.08
CA ASN A 117 -14.56 4.70 11.53
C ASN A 117 -14.61 3.90 10.22
N ARG A 118 -13.62 3.03 9.93
CA ARG A 118 -13.52 2.38 8.61
C ARG A 118 -14.76 1.55 8.23
N PHE A 119 -15.45 0.97 9.21
CA PHE A 119 -16.67 0.20 8.97
C PHE A 119 -17.82 1.11 8.56
N GLN A 120 -17.94 2.29 9.16
CA GLN A 120 -18.91 3.32 8.76
C GLN A 120 -18.60 3.86 7.36
N VAL A 121 -17.32 4.01 7.01
CA VAL A 121 -16.91 4.41 5.66
C VAL A 121 -17.23 3.32 4.63
N GLY A 122 -16.94 2.04 4.93
CA GLY A 122 -17.32 0.91 4.09
C GLY A 122 -18.83 0.83 3.84
N ALA A 123 -19.63 0.96 4.91
CA ALA A 123 -21.09 1.03 4.82
C ALA A 123 -21.57 2.22 3.97
N LYS A 124 -20.94 3.39 4.12
CA LYS A 124 -21.24 4.57 3.30
C LYS A 124 -20.92 4.33 1.83
N MET A 125 -19.77 3.75 1.51
CA MET A 125 -19.37 3.46 0.13
C MET A 125 -20.33 2.45 -0.51
N ASN A 126 -20.67 1.37 0.19
CA ASN A 126 -21.68 0.39 -0.25
C ASN A 126 -23.02 1.05 -0.63
N ARG A 127 -23.53 1.92 0.25
CA ARG A 127 -24.76 2.68 0.00
C ARG A 127 -24.66 3.57 -1.24
N LEU A 128 -23.52 4.25 -1.42
CA LEU A 128 -23.31 5.19 -2.53
C LEU A 128 -23.15 4.48 -3.87
N MET A 129 -22.47 3.32 -3.89
CA MET A 129 -22.19 2.58 -5.11
C MET A 129 -23.37 1.69 -5.54
N MET A 130 -23.94 0.92 -4.60
CA MET A 130 -24.89 -0.16 -4.92
C MET A 130 -26.22 -0.05 -4.19
N GLY A 131 -26.31 0.72 -3.11
CA GLY A 131 -27.53 0.86 -2.31
C GLY A 131 -27.88 -0.38 -1.47
N GLU A 132 -26.95 -1.33 -1.33
CA GLU A 132 -27.08 -2.56 -0.55
C GLU A 132 -25.80 -2.83 0.27
N ALA A 133 -25.76 -3.88 1.10
CA ALA A 133 -24.58 -4.26 1.88
C ALA A 133 -23.50 -4.97 1.04
N PHE A 134 -23.11 -4.34 -0.07
CA PHE A 134 -22.16 -4.84 -1.07
C PHE A 134 -21.51 -3.64 -1.80
N PRO A 135 -20.24 -3.71 -2.24
CA PRO A 135 -19.34 -4.86 -2.21
C PRO A 135 -18.59 -5.06 -0.89
N PHE A 136 -18.41 -4.03 -0.05
CA PHE A 136 -17.69 -4.20 1.22
C PHE A 136 -18.41 -5.11 2.20
N TRP A 137 -17.64 -5.86 2.96
CA TRP A 137 -18.12 -6.79 3.98
C TRP A 137 -17.08 -7.02 5.07
N GLY A 138 -17.48 -7.66 6.15
CA GLY A 138 -16.61 -7.96 7.28
C GLY A 138 -16.63 -6.82 8.31
N ALA A 139 -17.32 -7.06 9.42
CA ALA A 139 -17.36 -6.17 10.56
C ALA A 139 -17.47 -7.00 11.85
N PRO A 140 -16.95 -6.54 13.00
CA PRO A 140 -17.33 -7.12 14.28
C PRO A 140 -18.81 -6.85 14.55
N ALA A 141 -19.47 -7.69 15.36
CA ALA A 141 -20.91 -7.63 15.60
C ALA A 141 -21.42 -6.24 16.05
N ARG A 142 -20.60 -5.48 16.79
CA ARG A 142 -20.95 -4.14 17.26
C ARG A 142 -20.95 -3.05 16.17
N ASP A 143 -20.28 -3.31 15.04
CA ASP A 143 -20.07 -2.36 13.94
C ASP A 143 -20.84 -2.79 12.66
N GLU A 144 -21.60 -3.89 12.73
CA GLU A 144 -22.51 -4.33 11.66
C GLU A 144 -23.62 -3.29 11.44
N GLN A 145 -23.95 -3.05 10.18
CA GLN A 145 -24.87 -2.00 9.74
C GLN A 145 -25.73 -2.51 8.59
N THR A 146 -26.85 -1.83 8.30
CA THR A 146 -27.73 -2.17 7.16
C THR A 146 -26.98 -2.24 5.82
N MET A 147 -25.91 -1.46 5.67
CA MET A 147 -25.08 -1.38 4.45
C MET A 147 -23.71 -2.06 4.61
N LEU A 148 -23.46 -2.77 5.72
CA LEU A 148 -22.21 -3.52 5.92
C LEU A 148 -22.45 -4.72 6.83
N SER A 149 -22.38 -5.91 6.25
CA SER A 149 -22.57 -7.17 6.94
C SER A 149 -21.30 -7.71 7.61
N ALA A 150 -21.46 -8.56 8.62
CA ALA A 150 -20.35 -9.25 9.26
C ALA A 150 -19.62 -10.26 8.33
N LYS A 151 -20.31 -10.77 7.30
CA LYS A 151 -19.81 -11.77 6.34
C LYS A 151 -20.21 -11.39 4.92
N ARG A 152 -19.52 -11.94 3.91
CA ARG A 152 -19.87 -11.77 2.49
C ARG A 152 -21.32 -12.20 2.27
N VAL A 153 -22.11 -11.34 1.64
CA VAL A 153 -23.54 -11.59 1.42
C VAL A 153 -23.83 -12.36 0.13
N ARG A 154 -23.03 -12.14 -0.92
CA ARG A 154 -23.14 -12.81 -2.22
C ARG A 154 -21.81 -12.76 -2.99
N GLU A 155 -21.75 -13.56 -4.06
CA GLU A 155 -20.66 -13.51 -5.03
C GLU A 155 -20.80 -12.29 -5.98
N HIS A 156 -19.69 -11.83 -6.56
CA HIS A 156 -19.67 -10.81 -7.59
C HIS A 156 -20.19 -11.38 -8.92
N GLY A 157 -21.15 -10.70 -9.53
CA GLY A 157 -21.71 -11.01 -10.85
C GLY A 157 -21.16 -10.09 -11.95
N PRO A 158 -21.56 -10.32 -13.22
CA PRO A 158 -21.03 -9.59 -14.38
C PRO A 158 -21.27 -8.08 -14.39
N ASN A 159 -22.28 -7.61 -13.66
CA ASN A 159 -22.67 -6.20 -13.60
C ASN A 159 -22.19 -5.49 -12.31
N ASP A 160 -21.45 -6.19 -11.46
CA ASP A 160 -20.87 -5.62 -10.25
C ASP A 160 -19.50 -5.00 -10.51
N LEU A 161 -19.04 -4.17 -9.58
CA LEU A 161 -17.62 -3.82 -9.51
C LEU A 161 -16.78 -5.11 -9.37
N PRO A 162 -15.60 -5.20 -10.00
CA PRO A 162 -14.76 -6.38 -9.88
C PRO A 162 -14.39 -6.69 -8.42
N GLU A 163 -14.33 -7.97 -8.07
CA GLU A 163 -13.90 -8.40 -6.72
C GLU A 163 -12.41 -8.09 -6.48
N PHE A 164 -11.63 -8.15 -7.54
CA PHE A 164 -10.17 -8.06 -7.56
C PHE A 164 -9.74 -7.03 -8.59
N ARG A 165 -8.61 -6.36 -8.33
CA ARG A 165 -7.92 -5.61 -9.39
C ARG A 165 -7.19 -6.57 -10.30
N LEU A 166 -6.78 -6.08 -11.46
CA LEU A 166 -5.91 -6.78 -12.40
C LEU A 166 -4.59 -7.23 -11.73
N ALA A 167 -4.11 -6.49 -10.73
CA ALA A 167 -2.94 -6.86 -9.93
C ALA A 167 -3.17 -8.13 -9.09
N GLU A 168 -4.33 -8.24 -8.45
CA GLU A 168 -4.70 -9.45 -7.71
C GLU A 168 -4.99 -10.63 -8.65
N GLU A 169 -5.56 -10.39 -9.83
CA GLU A 169 -5.76 -11.44 -10.84
C GLU A 169 -4.42 -12.04 -11.33
N ALA A 170 -3.33 -11.25 -11.32
CA ALA A 170 -2.00 -11.67 -11.74
C ALA A 170 -1.23 -12.50 -10.69
N ILE A 171 -1.73 -12.62 -9.45
CA ILE A 171 -1.11 -13.45 -8.41
C ILE A 171 -2.10 -14.29 -7.63
N LYS A 172 -1.61 -15.37 -7.03
CA LYS A 172 -2.40 -16.17 -6.09
C LYS A 172 -2.19 -15.65 -4.67
N GLY A 173 -3.29 -15.53 -3.92
CA GLY A 173 -3.23 -15.36 -2.47
C GLY A 173 -3.85 -14.07 -1.88
N PRO A 174 -3.84 -12.90 -2.55
CA PRO A 174 -4.46 -11.71 -1.97
C PRO A 174 -5.93 -11.92 -1.66
N SER A 175 -6.37 -11.35 -0.54
CA SER A 175 -7.79 -11.24 -0.22
C SER A 175 -8.39 -10.02 -0.91
N SER A 176 -9.68 -10.08 -1.22
CA SER A 176 -10.38 -8.94 -1.81
C SER A 176 -10.27 -7.69 -0.92
N ILE A 177 -10.00 -6.54 -1.56
CA ILE A 177 -10.04 -5.22 -0.93
C ILE A 177 -11.43 -4.87 -0.37
N TRP A 178 -12.47 -5.60 -0.77
CA TRP A 178 -13.82 -5.41 -0.20
C TRP A 178 -13.96 -5.97 1.22
N LYS A 179 -12.97 -6.70 1.74
CA LYS A 179 -12.99 -7.28 3.09
C LYS A 179 -12.35 -6.36 4.14
N LEU A 180 -13.15 -5.93 5.12
CA LEU A 180 -12.75 -4.91 6.11
C LEU A 180 -12.33 -5.43 7.49
N TYR A 181 -12.60 -6.70 7.80
CA TYR A 181 -12.35 -7.27 9.13
C TYR A 181 -11.74 -8.67 9.12
N TYR A 182 -11.25 -9.09 10.29
CA TYR A 182 -10.56 -10.35 10.61
C TYR A 182 -9.36 -10.65 9.69
N GLN A 183 -8.79 -11.86 9.77
CA GLN A 183 -7.54 -12.19 9.05
C GLN A 183 -7.67 -11.99 7.54
N GLY A 184 -6.70 -11.30 6.93
CA GLY A 184 -6.69 -10.95 5.51
C GLY A 184 -7.65 -9.80 5.16
N SER A 185 -7.78 -8.79 6.04
CA SER A 185 -8.64 -7.61 5.82
C SER A 185 -7.93 -6.50 5.06
N VAL A 186 -7.57 -6.81 3.81
CA VAL A 186 -6.88 -5.90 2.90
C VAL A 186 -7.63 -4.58 2.72
N GLY A 187 -8.97 -4.62 2.65
CA GLY A 187 -9.80 -3.42 2.62
C GLY A 187 -9.68 -2.56 3.86
N GLY A 188 -9.60 -3.18 5.04
CA GLY A 188 -9.41 -2.46 6.29
C GLY A 188 -8.05 -1.77 6.34
N GLN A 189 -7.02 -2.43 5.81
CA GLN A 189 -5.67 -1.86 5.68
C GLN A 189 -5.68 -0.70 4.68
N ALA A 190 -6.25 -0.87 3.49
CA ALA A 190 -6.36 0.19 2.48
C ALA A 190 -7.12 1.43 2.99
N LEU A 191 -8.29 1.24 3.61
CA LEU A 191 -9.09 2.36 4.15
C LEU A 191 -8.36 3.15 5.25
N THR A 192 -7.44 2.53 5.98
CA THR A 192 -6.68 3.22 7.04
C THR A 192 -5.28 3.67 6.60
N GLY A 193 -4.69 3.02 5.59
CA GLY A 193 -3.35 3.28 5.09
C GLY A 193 -3.30 4.34 3.99
N ILE A 194 -4.22 4.31 3.03
CA ILE A 194 -4.27 5.29 1.94
C ILE A 194 -4.33 6.74 2.47
N PRO A 195 -5.15 7.08 3.49
CA PRO A 195 -5.15 8.43 4.04
C PRO A 195 -3.80 8.88 4.60
N VAL A 196 -3.03 7.98 5.20
CA VAL A 196 -1.67 8.26 5.72
C VAL A 196 -0.70 8.50 4.57
N ALA A 197 -0.67 7.59 3.58
CA ALA A 197 0.20 7.74 2.42
C ALA A 197 -0.11 9.04 1.66
N LYS A 198 -1.39 9.40 1.51
CA LYS A 198 -1.83 10.63 0.85
C LYS A 198 -1.39 11.90 1.63
N ARG A 199 -1.48 11.90 2.96
CA ARG A 199 -0.98 13.04 3.76
C ARG A 199 0.53 13.21 3.65
N LEU A 200 1.29 12.11 3.67
CA LEU A 200 2.72 12.13 3.42
C LEU A 200 3.04 12.66 2.02
N HIS A 201 2.20 12.31 1.03
CA HIS A 201 2.29 12.84 -0.34
C HIS A 201 2.05 14.34 -0.43
N ASP A 202 1.05 14.86 0.27
CA ASP A 202 0.69 16.29 0.22
C ASP A 202 1.76 17.21 0.83
N VAL A 203 2.61 16.70 1.73
CA VAL A 203 3.61 17.50 2.45
C VAL A 203 5.05 17.25 1.99
N ARG A 204 5.27 16.36 1.01
CA ARG A 204 6.61 15.98 0.53
C ARG A 204 6.67 15.86 -0.98
N LYS A 205 7.88 15.90 -1.55
CA LYS A 205 8.08 15.61 -2.97
C LYS A 205 8.12 14.11 -3.18
N VAL A 206 6.98 13.45 -3.14
CA VAL A 206 6.88 12.00 -3.38
C VAL A 206 5.91 11.72 -4.51
N MET A 207 6.06 10.58 -5.15
CA MET A 207 5.16 10.12 -6.21
C MET A 207 4.54 8.78 -5.86
N PHE A 208 3.29 8.57 -6.22
CA PHE A 208 2.68 7.24 -6.24
C PHE A 208 2.98 6.52 -7.55
N TRP A 209 3.67 5.39 -7.47
CA TRP A 209 3.73 4.45 -8.60
C TRP A 209 2.52 3.49 -8.54
N PRO A 210 1.89 3.16 -9.69
CA PRO A 210 2.21 3.62 -11.05
C PRO A 210 1.53 4.94 -11.46
N PHE A 211 0.66 5.50 -10.62
CA PHE A 211 -0.25 6.60 -10.98
C PHE A 211 0.43 7.89 -11.49
N GLU A 212 1.60 8.23 -10.97
CA GLU A 212 2.31 9.48 -11.28
C GLU A 212 3.61 9.25 -12.06
N THR A 213 4.05 7.99 -12.17
CA THR A 213 5.33 7.62 -12.80
C THR A 213 5.15 6.79 -14.08
N GLY A 214 3.95 6.24 -14.27
CA GLY A 214 3.62 5.28 -15.32
C GLY A 214 3.95 3.83 -14.91
N TRP A 215 3.20 2.88 -15.47
CA TRP A 215 3.41 1.44 -15.30
C TRP A 215 4.43 0.95 -16.34
N ARG A 216 5.68 1.37 -16.19
CA ARG A 216 6.79 1.04 -17.10
C ARG A 216 8.09 0.95 -16.32
N PRO A 217 9.16 0.37 -16.92
CA PRO A 217 10.48 0.48 -16.34
C PRO A 217 10.87 1.94 -16.05
N LEU A 218 11.37 2.19 -14.83
CA LEU A 218 11.79 3.52 -14.40
C LEU A 218 13.27 3.76 -14.67
N SER A 219 13.59 4.98 -15.05
CA SER A 219 14.93 5.51 -15.21
C SER A 219 15.26 6.50 -14.07
N ILE A 220 16.51 6.93 -13.98
CA ILE A 220 16.92 7.92 -12.97
C ILE A 220 16.23 9.26 -13.18
N SER A 221 16.01 9.68 -14.43
CA SER A 221 15.29 10.93 -14.72
C SER A 221 13.84 10.89 -14.28
N ASP A 222 13.24 9.72 -14.11
CA ASP A 222 11.88 9.60 -13.58
C ASP A 222 11.81 9.86 -12.08
N VAL A 223 12.95 9.76 -11.36
CA VAL A 223 12.99 9.82 -9.89
C VAL A 223 14.03 10.81 -9.35
N ASN A 224 14.72 11.58 -10.19
CA ASN A 224 15.83 12.44 -9.78
C ASN A 224 15.39 13.58 -8.84
N ASP A 225 14.19 14.12 -9.04
CA ASP A 225 13.68 15.32 -8.35
C ASP A 225 12.66 15.01 -7.25
N VAL A 226 12.57 13.74 -6.83
CA VAL A 226 11.68 13.28 -5.75
C VAL A 226 12.45 12.77 -4.55
N ASP A 227 11.89 13.00 -3.36
CA ASP A 227 12.37 12.47 -2.09
C ASP A 227 12.10 10.95 -2.02
N ALA A 228 10.93 10.51 -2.49
CA ALA A 228 10.54 9.11 -2.48
C ALA A 228 9.55 8.71 -3.58
N VAL A 229 9.51 7.42 -3.88
CA VAL A 229 8.44 6.78 -4.64
C VAL A 229 7.69 5.82 -3.73
N PHE A 230 6.37 5.98 -3.66
CA PHE A 230 5.46 5.12 -2.92
C PHE A 230 4.90 4.05 -3.85
N ALA A 231 5.04 2.80 -3.46
CA ALA A 231 4.58 1.65 -4.22
C ALA A 231 3.82 0.68 -3.30
N GLU A 232 2.92 -0.08 -3.89
CA GLU A 232 2.33 -1.23 -3.22
C GLU A 232 3.29 -2.42 -3.29
N ILE A 233 3.39 -3.16 -2.18
CA ILE A 233 4.18 -4.39 -2.08
C ILE A 233 3.31 -5.53 -1.57
N TYR A 234 3.75 -6.76 -1.81
CA TYR A 234 3.17 -7.96 -1.18
C TYR A 234 4.30 -8.73 -0.48
N PRO A 235 4.56 -8.47 0.81
CA PRO A 235 5.77 -8.94 1.51
C PRO A 235 5.94 -10.47 1.48
N SER A 236 4.83 -11.20 1.42
CA SER A 236 4.83 -12.66 1.32
C SER A 236 5.49 -13.20 0.04
N LEU A 237 5.67 -12.40 -1.03
CA LEU A 237 6.44 -12.80 -2.23
C LEU A 237 7.95 -12.94 -1.96
N SER A 238 8.46 -12.26 -0.92
CA SER A 238 9.89 -12.22 -0.60
C SER A 238 10.24 -13.06 0.62
N ALA A 239 9.28 -13.79 1.18
CA ALA A 239 9.47 -14.48 2.46
C ALA A 239 10.47 -15.65 2.35
N GLY A 240 11.54 -15.58 3.15
CA GLY A 240 12.47 -16.68 3.40
C GLY A 240 12.02 -17.58 4.57
N LYS A 241 12.87 -18.55 4.94
CA LYS A 241 12.62 -19.45 6.08
C LYS A 241 12.64 -18.66 7.39
N LEU A 242 11.57 -18.75 8.19
CA LEU A 242 11.49 -18.12 9.51
C LEU A 242 12.39 -18.85 10.52
N ALA A 243 13.24 -18.10 11.23
CA ALA A 243 13.97 -18.60 12.38
C ALA A 243 13.04 -18.76 13.59
N ALA A 244 13.38 -19.66 14.52
CA ALA A 244 12.60 -19.84 15.75
C ALA A 244 12.60 -18.55 16.58
N GLY A 245 11.41 -18.09 16.98
CA GLY A 245 11.24 -16.86 17.77
C GLY A 245 11.23 -15.56 16.95
N ALA A 246 11.40 -15.61 15.63
CA ALA A 246 11.31 -14.43 14.79
C ALA A 246 9.85 -13.99 14.60
N VAL A 247 9.60 -12.68 14.64
CA VAL A 247 8.30 -12.12 14.23
C VAL A 247 8.23 -12.16 12.71
N LYS A 248 7.22 -12.85 12.17
CA LYS A 248 7.05 -13.05 10.73
C LYS A 248 7.07 -11.73 9.96
N ASP A 249 6.31 -10.75 10.43
CA ASP A 249 6.09 -9.45 9.80
C ASP A 249 7.42 -8.67 9.68
N GLU A 250 8.25 -8.67 10.74
CA GLU A 250 9.60 -8.09 10.73
C GLU A 250 10.50 -8.75 9.65
N VAL A 251 10.49 -10.09 9.60
CA VAL A 251 11.29 -10.84 8.63
C VAL A 251 10.84 -10.53 7.21
N GLN A 252 9.53 -10.39 6.98
CA GLN A 252 8.98 -10.07 5.67
C GLN A 252 9.40 -8.67 5.21
N VAL A 253 9.26 -7.62 6.03
CA VAL A 253 9.69 -6.27 5.62
C VAL A 253 11.20 -6.19 5.39
N ARG A 254 12.00 -6.93 6.18
CA ARG A 254 13.45 -7.06 5.95
C ARG A 254 13.76 -7.70 4.60
N ALA A 255 13.15 -8.83 4.31
CA ALA A 255 13.41 -9.56 3.08
C ALA A 255 13.05 -8.75 1.83
N VAL A 256 11.95 -7.98 1.88
CA VAL A 256 11.58 -7.06 0.78
C VAL A 256 12.63 -5.96 0.61
N CYS A 257 13.09 -5.33 1.71
CA CYS A 257 14.15 -4.32 1.65
C CYS A 257 15.42 -4.87 1.00
N GLU A 258 15.90 -6.01 1.47
CA GLU A 258 17.13 -6.65 0.99
C GLU A 258 17.00 -7.07 -0.48
N ARG A 259 15.84 -7.60 -0.88
CA ARG A 259 15.54 -7.96 -2.27
C ARG A 259 15.62 -6.75 -3.20
N PHE A 260 14.90 -5.66 -2.88
CA PHE A 260 14.91 -4.47 -3.74
C PHE A 260 16.28 -3.80 -3.78
N ASN A 261 16.99 -3.75 -2.66
CA ASN A 261 18.38 -3.31 -2.63
C ASN A 261 19.29 -4.14 -3.55
N ALA A 262 19.22 -5.47 -3.46
CA ALA A 262 20.04 -6.35 -4.29
C ALA A 262 19.72 -6.22 -5.79
N LEU A 263 18.45 -6.01 -6.14
CA LEU A 263 18.03 -5.78 -7.54
C LEU A 263 18.50 -4.43 -8.05
N ASP A 264 18.41 -3.37 -7.25
CA ASP A 264 18.83 -2.02 -7.64
C ASP A 264 20.36 -1.93 -7.79
N GLU A 265 21.10 -2.61 -6.91
CA GLU A 265 22.57 -2.74 -7.04
C GLU A 265 22.99 -3.38 -8.37
N LYS A 266 22.16 -4.30 -8.89
CA LYS A 266 22.37 -4.97 -10.17
C LYS A 266 21.74 -4.24 -11.35
N GLY A 267 21.08 -3.08 -11.13
CA GLY A 267 20.33 -2.36 -12.17
C GLY A 267 19.07 -3.09 -12.66
N GLN A 268 18.57 -4.07 -11.91
CA GLN A 268 17.44 -4.93 -12.28
C GLN A 268 16.12 -4.46 -11.65
N LEU A 269 16.16 -3.53 -10.69
CA LEU A 269 14.94 -3.02 -10.04
C LEU A 269 14.03 -2.26 -11.01
N SER A 270 14.62 -1.51 -11.95
CA SER A 270 13.89 -0.72 -12.95
C SER A 270 12.81 -1.54 -13.66
N ALA A 271 13.14 -2.74 -14.11
CA ALA A 271 12.23 -3.61 -14.85
C ALA A 271 11.02 -4.11 -14.04
N LEU A 272 11.01 -3.95 -12.70
CA LEU A 272 9.87 -4.36 -11.87
C LEU A 272 8.71 -3.36 -11.88
N PHE A 273 8.93 -2.12 -12.33
CA PHE A 273 7.94 -1.05 -12.30
C PHE A 273 6.93 -1.09 -13.46
N GLY A 274 7.03 -2.07 -14.37
CA GLY A 274 5.99 -2.30 -15.37
C GLY A 274 6.44 -3.19 -16.52
N PRO A 275 5.52 -3.54 -17.43
CA PRO A 275 5.82 -4.38 -18.59
C PRO A 275 6.88 -3.73 -19.50
N ALA A 276 7.72 -4.57 -20.09
CA ALA A 276 8.73 -4.14 -21.07
C ALA A 276 8.14 -3.75 -22.43
N LYS A 277 6.87 -4.10 -22.68
CA LYS A 277 6.10 -3.79 -23.89
C LYS A 277 4.77 -3.17 -23.48
N ASP A 278 4.01 -2.67 -24.44
CA ASP A 278 2.66 -2.23 -24.16
C ASP A 278 1.78 -3.39 -23.70
N ASP A 279 0.90 -3.08 -22.74
CA ASP A 279 -0.04 -3.98 -22.14
C ASP A 279 -1.41 -3.31 -22.15
N ALA A 280 -2.45 -4.05 -22.57
CA ALA A 280 -3.81 -3.53 -22.70
C ALA A 280 -4.38 -3.02 -21.36
N ARG A 281 -3.82 -3.46 -20.23
CA ARG A 281 -4.24 -3.06 -18.89
C ARG A 281 -3.65 -1.72 -18.44
N ARG A 282 -2.67 -1.16 -19.17
CA ARG A 282 -1.89 0.02 -18.77
C ARG A 282 -2.77 1.19 -18.31
N GLU A 283 -3.78 1.53 -19.10
CA GLU A 283 -4.66 2.67 -18.80
C GLU A 283 -5.38 2.48 -17.46
N ILE A 284 -5.94 1.28 -17.21
CA ILE A 284 -6.64 0.97 -15.96
C ILE A 284 -5.68 0.99 -14.76
N VAL A 285 -4.49 0.42 -14.93
CA VAL A 285 -3.46 0.35 -13.88
C VAL A 285 -2.97 1.74 -13.49
N GLU A 286 -2.74 2.63 -14.48
CA GLU A 286 -2.24 3.99 -14.25
C GLU A 286 -3.33 4.98 -13.82
N SER A 287 -4.62 4.71 -14.11
CA SER A 287 -5.72 5.65 -13.80
C SER A 287 -6.52 5.30 -12.55
N GLU A 288 -6.67 4.01 -12.20
CA GLU A 288 -7.58 3.59 -11.13
C GLU A 288 -6.99 2.54 -10.17
N GLU A 289 -6.49 1.42 -10.71
CA GLU A 289 -6.28 0.22 -9.91
C GLU A 289 -4.91 0.19 -9.21
N GLY A 290 -3.85 0.66 -9.88
CA GLY A 290 -2.48 0.47 -9.41
C GLY A 290 -1.96 -0.95 -9.65
N TRP A 291 -0.76 -1.25 -9.14
CA TRP A 291 -0.10 -2.56 -9.30
C TRP A 291 0.76 -2.92 -8.09
N ILE A 292 1.02 -4.20 -7.89
CA ILE A 292 1.93 -4.71 -6.85
C ILE A 292 3.36 -4.78 -7.41
N LEU A 293 4.30 -4.09 -6.77
CA LEU A 293 5.68 -4.01 -7.27
C LEU A 293 6.35 -5.38 -7.30
N GLY A 294 6.81 -5.78 -8.50
CA GLY A 294 7.47 -7.07 -8.73
C GLY A 294 6.55 -8.22 -9.09
N VAL A 295 5.23 -7.99 -9.17
CA VAL A 295 4.29 -8.92 -9.81
C VAL A 295 4.42 -8.79 -11.33
N SER A 296 4.63 -9.93 -12.01
CA SER A 296 4.65 -9.94 -13.47
C SER A 296 3.25 -9.68 -14.02
N PRO A 297 3.11 -8.79 -15.02
CA PRO A 297 1.88 -8.61 -15.79
C PRO A 297 1.37 -9.93 -16.36
#